data_AF-A0A5B9W408-F1
#
_entry.id   AF-A0A5B9W408-F1
#
_cell.length_a   1.000
_cell.length_b   1.000
_cell.length_c   1.000
_cell.angle_alpha   90.00
_cell.angle_beta   90.00
_cell.angle_gamma   90.00
#
_symmetry.space_group_name_H-M   'P 1'
#
loop_
_entity.id
_entity.type
_entity.pdbx_description
1 polymer ?
#
loop_
_entity_poly.entity_id
_entity_poly.type
_entity_poly.pdbx_seq_one_letter_code
_entity_poly.pdbx_strand_id
1 'polypeptide(L)'
;MTLHSRLGLCGLVLAAASGLCGRPARGQGAATLADDIIAISAGERAKQRARDSTSLGPVHGAVERPFARVAGADEPRLGGRVSLPGTVDVLSAASRPDRAGTVTDRRPGILPPALPGRSAGAIPLYGPLELPAVEDEGPEGGLTLDQAMASVIRSNPQLMVKFQELPKAEADVLTAGLWGNPLVFASADSVPYGQYSPRRPGSNSYGVTFVQPFDVNGKIRARIHLAQTARNVLQAQYQDAVRLELERLHVAWLDALSARTTMQYLGTSLNGYAALLASIREQVTRQIVPASDLDTAEIQQETAAVAHEEAVTRYRQAKKRLAVLLNIPPARADAIELRGAVRDLAPPPPPAEELVRIALCQRPDLVANRLGVRSALANVDVQRRERFPDVFALYTPYGYNANNDTPGASGATSWGAGVFATVPLFNRNQGNIRRAERNVHQTQLEVSGLESQVVAEVEGAALEYASSRAAVDRFERAILTRARRVRDDKHRLYASGEEGLVTYLNAQRDYNESIRAYRDVLIRHRRSMLALNTAVGTRILP
;
A
#
# COMPACT_ATOMS: atom_id res chain seq x y z
N MET A 1 -11.84 42.78 44.86
CA MET A 1 -12.38 44.12 44.53
C MET A 1 -11.72 44.57 43.24
N THR A 2 -12.45 44.41 42.13
CA THR A 2 -12.98 45.50 41.24
C THR A 2 -11.94 46.00 40.23
N LEU A 3 -11.88 45.44 39.03
CA LEU A 3 -12.63 45.74 37.78
C LEU A 3 -12.08 46.94 36.97
N HIS A 4 -11.64 46.61 35.74
CA HIS A 4 -11.79 47.33 34.46
C HIS A 4 -11.25 48.77 34.32
N SER A 5 -10.37 49.00 33.32
CA SER A 5 -10.81 49.49 32.00
C SER A 5 -9.65 49.66 31.01
N ARG A 6 -10.00 49.53 29.73
CA ARG A 6 -9.17 49.70 28.52
C ARG A 6 -9.07 51.19 28.16
N LEU A 7 -7.95 51.60 27.55
CA LEU A 7 -7.75 52.62 26.50
C LEU A 7 -6.21 52.75 26.36
N GLY A 8 -5.53 52.55 25.23
CA GLY A 8 -5.86 52.89 23.86
C GLY A 8 -5.27 54.26 23.53
N LEU A 9 -4.00 54.35 23.09
CA LEU A 9 -3.52 55.17 21.97
C LEU A 9 -1.98 55.27 21.90
N CYS A 10 -1.54 55.59 20.68
CA CYS A 10 -0.28 56.21 20.28
C CYS A 10 0.93 55.30 20.05
N GLY A 11 1.17 55.08 18.75
CA GLY A 11 2.41 54.56 18.23
C GLY A 11 3.60 55.44 18.58
N LEU A 12 4.70 54.78 18.86
CA LEU A 12 6.02 55.38 18.96
C LEU A 12 6.99 54.43 18.29
N VAL A 13 7.27 54.71 17.02
CA VAL A 13 8.45 54.19 16.33
C VAL A 13 9.65 54.89 16.97
N LEU A 14 10.33 54.18 17.86
CA LEU A 14 11.56 54.65 18.50
C LEU A 14 12.73 53.91 17.85
N ALA A 15 13.19 54.43 16.72
CA ALA A 15 14.52 54.13 16.22
C ALA A 15 15.51 54.96 17.05
N ALA A 16 15.99 54.40 18.16
CA ALA A 16 17.06 54.99 18.95
C ALA A 16 18.40 54.71 18.25
N ALA A 17 18.86 55.65 17.43
CA ALA A 17 20.24 55.72 16.98
C ALA A 17 20.99 56.69 17.90
N SER A 18 21.70 56.16 18.89
CA SER A 18 22.68 56.91 19.66
C SER A 18 23.97 57.04 18.83
N GLY A 19 24.17 58.22 18.23
CA GLY A 19 25.39 58.59 17.52
C GLY A 19 26.05 59.80 18.15
N LEU A 20 27.11 59.55 18.95
CA LEU A 20 28.09 60.55 19.34
C LEU A 20 28.86 61.04 18.10
N CYS A 21 29.21 62.33 18.11
CA CYS A 21 29.86 63.09 17.05
C CYS A 21 30.90 62.31 16.22
N GLY A 22 30.61 62.16 14.93
CA GLY A 22 31.52 61.72 13.88
C GLY A 22 30.84 61.91 12.53
N ARG A 23 31.55 62.48 11.55
CA ARG A 23 31.04 62.86 10.21
C ARG A 23 30.10 61.81 9.60
N PRO A 24 28.94 62.19 9.02
CA PRO A 24 27.98 61.21 8.51
C PRO A 24 28.43 60.67 7.14
N ALA A 25 29.07 59.51 7.12
CA ALA A 25 29.01 58.63 5.96
C ALA A 25 27.63 57.96 5.96
N ARG A 26 26.66 58.58 5.28
CA ARG A 26 25.31 58.02 5.16
C ARG A 26 25.39 56.68 4.41
N GLY A 27 25.04 55.59 5.10
CA GLY A 27 24.87 54.25 4.52
C GLY A 27 23.65 54.15 3.61
N GLN A 28 23.63 54.88 2.49
CA GLN A 28 22.55 54.82 1.51
C GLN A 28 22.52 53.49 0.75
N GLY A 29 23.66 52.79 0.60
CA GLY A 29 23.72 51.51 -0.12
C GLY A 29 23.08 50.32 0.60
N ALA A 30 22.89 50.37 1.92
CA ALA A 30 22.30 49.26 2.67
C ALA A 30 20.77 49.16 2.54
N ALA A 31 20.09 50.29 2.28
CA ALA A 31 18.63 50.35 2.19
C ALA A 31 18.11 49.84 0.84
N THR A 32 18.79 50.16 -0.26
CA THR A 32 18.42 49.70 -1.62
C THR A 32 18.64 48.20 -1.78
N LEU A 33 19.73 47.67 -1.21
CA LEU A 33 20.00 46.22 -1.17
C LEU A 33 18.93 45.44 -0.39
N ALA A 34 18.38 46.02 0.69
CA ALA A 34 17.33 45.36 1.46
C ALA A 34 16.05 45.16 0.65
N ASP A 35 15.63 46.14 -0.15
CA ASP A 35 14.43 46.05 -0.99
C ASP A 35 14.60 45.03 -2.13
N ASP A 36 15.77 45.01 -2.78
CA ASP A 36 16.09 44.02 -3.82
C ASP A 36 16.16 42.59 -3.26
N ILE A 37 16.71 42.41 -2.07
CA ILE A 37 16.77 41.11 -1.38
C ILE A 37 15.38 40.66 -0.89
N ILE A 38 14.51 41.58 -0.47
CA ILE A 38 13.11 41.26 -0.15
C ILE A 38 12.38 40.78 -1.41
N ALA A 39 12.60 41.41 -2.56
CA ALA A 39 12.00 40.98 -3.82
C ALA A 39 12.52 39.60 -4.28
N ILE A 40 13.83 39.34 -4.16
CA ILE A 40 14.44 38.06 -4.53
C ILE A 40 14.01 36.94 -3.57
N SER A 41 14.03 37.18 -2.25
CA SER A 41 13.60 36.18 -1.25
C SER A 41 12.08 35.93 -1.27
N ALA A 42 11.26 36.94 -1.61
CA ALA A 42 9.84 36.75 -1.89
C ALA A 42 9.62 35.93 -3.17
N GLY A 43 10.44 36.16 -4.21
CA GLY A 43 10.45 35.37 -5.45
C GLY A 43 10.89 33.92 -5.23
N GLU A 44 11.87 33.66 -4.36
CA GLU A 44 12.27 32.31 -3.95
C GLU A 44 11.21 31.61 -3.12
N ARG A 45 10.58 32.29 -2.15
CA ARG A 45 9.42 31.74 -1.42
C ARG A 45 8.24 31.43 -2.33
N ALA A 46 8.01 32.26 -3.36
CA ALA A 46 6.99 32.00 -4.38
C ALA A 46 7.38 30.79 -5.26
N LYS A 47 8.65 30.64 -5.63
CA LYS A 47 9.17 29.46 -6.34
C LYS A 47 9.17 28.18 -5.48
N GLN A 48 9.44 28.26 -4.19
CA GLN A 48 9.34 27.12 -3.26
C GLN A 48 7.87 26.69 -3.11
N ARG A 49 6.94 27.65 -2.95
CA ARG A 49 5.50 27.36 -2.96
C ARG A 49 5.04 26.77 -4.30
N ALA A 50 5.59 27.23 -5.43
CA ALA A 50 5.30 26.67 -6.75
C ALA A 50 5.94 25.28 -7.00
N ARG A 51 6.99 24.91 -6.24
CA ARG A 51 7.50 23.53 -6.20
C ARG A 51 6.59 22.62 -5.37
N ASP A 52 6.00 23.14 -4.30
CA ASP A 52 5.01 22.42 -3.48
C ASP A 52 3.63 22.32 -4.16
N SER A 53 3.31 23.24 -5.07
CA SER A 53 2.14 23.19 -5.94
C SER A 53 2.57 23.11 -7.41
N THR A 54 2.89 21.91 -7.90
CA THR A 54 3.20 21.63 -9.30
C THR A 54 2.15 22.23 -10.25
N SER A 55 2.47 23.38 -10.86
CA SER A 55 1.71 23.99 -11.97
C SER A 55 2.17 23.47 -13.34
N LEU A 56 3.18 22.62 -13.36
CA LEU A 56 3.51 21.78 -14.50
C LEU A 56 2.73 20.48 -14.26
N GLY A 57 1.93 20.05 -15.23
CA GLY A 57 1.18 18.80 -15.16
C GLY A 57 2.07 17.61 -14.77
N PRO A 58 1.48 16.43 -14.48
CA PRO A 58 2.23 15.30 -13.95
C PRO A 58 3.46 15.03 -14.82
N VAL A 59 4.64 15.13 -14.20
CA VAL A 59 5.92 14.76 -14.81
C VAL A 59 5.74 13.37 -15.40
N HIS A 60 6.06 13.18 -16.69
CA HIS A 60 6.04 11.86 -17.29
C HIS A 60 6.94 10.93 -16.46
N GLY A 61 6.33 9.97 -15.74
CA GLY A 61 7.02 9.13 -14.75
C GLY A 61 6.53 9.30 -13.30
N ALA A 62 5.55 10.17 -13.02
CA ALA A 62 4.79 10.15 -11.77
C ALA A 62 3.88 8.91 -11.73
N VAL A 63 4.49 7.73 -11.59
CA VAL A 63 3.80 6.52 -11.18
C VAL A 63 3.10 6.84 -9.85
N GLU A 64 1.86 6.38 -9.69
CA GLU A 64 1.19 6.41 -8.39
C GLU A 64 2.17 5.95 -7.31
N ARG A 65 2.25 6.70 -6.20
CA ARG A 65 3.10 6.30 -5.08
C ARG A 65 2.79 4.83 -4.75
N PRO A 66 3.81 3.98 -4.51
CA PRO A 66 3.59 2.55 -4.25
C PRO A 66 2.62 2.28 -3.08
N PHE A 67 2.49 3.26 -2.18
CA PHE A 67 1.44 3.35 -1.19
C PHE A 67 0.40 4.38 -1.63
N ALA A 68 -0.84 3.94 -1.83
CA ALA A 68 -1.94 4.77 -2.31
C ALA A 68 -2.27 5.95 -1.37
N ARG A 69 -1.88 5.88 -0.09
CA ARG A 69 -2.06 6.95 0.89
C ARG A 69 -1.07 6.80 2.04
N VAL A 70 -0.34 7.87 2.38
CA VAL A 70 0.48 7.91 3.60
C VAL A 70 -0.40 8.42 4.75
N ALA A 71 -0.58 7.60 5.79
CA ALA A 71 -1.44 7.98 6.92
C ALA A 71 -0.93 9.26 7.60
N GLY A 72 -1.84 10.21 7.84
CA GLY A 72 -1.51 11.51 8.43
C GLY A 72 -0.85 12.53 7.50
N ALA A 73 -0.57 12.18 6.23
CA ALA A 73 -0.05 13.14 5.26
C ALA A 73 -1.12 14.19 4.90
N ASP A 74 -0.74 15.47 4.97
CA ASP A 74 -1.58 16.59 4.52
C ASP A 74 -1.45 16.75 3.00
N GLU A 75 -1.92 15.75 2.25
CA GLU A 75 -1.93 15.82 0.79
C GLU A 75 -3.06 16.77 0.33
N PRO A 76 -2.76 17.77 -0.51
CA PRO A 76 -3.81 18.57 -1.12
C PRO A 76 -4.63 17.68 -2.05
N ARG A 77 -5.89 17.39 -1.66
CA ARG A 77 -6.88 16.72 -2.53
C ARG A 77 -7.26 17.53 -3.80
N LEU A 78 -6.66 18.70 -4.02
CA LEU A 78 -6.80 19.51 -5.22
C LEU A 78 -5.72 19.16 -6.25
N GLY A 79 -5.72 17.90 -6.68
CA GLY A 79 -4.94 17.37 -7.80
C GLY A 79 -5.72 16.36 -8.66
N GLY A 80 -6.89 15.91 -8.20
CA GLY A 80 -7.85 15.20 -9.03
C GLY A 80 -8.63 16.20 -9.87
N ARG A 81 -8.43 16.17 -11.19
CA ARG A 81 -9.17 16.90 -12.26
C ARG A 81 -10.23 17.86 -11.72
N VAL A 82 -9.83 19.10 -11.43
CA VAL A 82 -10.77 20.22 -11.58
C VAL A 82 -10.90 20.38 -13.10
N SER A 83 -11.85 19.67 -13.69
CA SER A 83 -12.39 20.08 -14.98
C SER A 83 -12.77 21.55 -14.81
N LEU A 84 -12.11 22.44 -15.55
CA LEU A 84 -12.62 23.77 -15.81
C LEU A 84 -14.13 23.62 -16.10
N PRO A 85 -15.01 24.49 -15.59
CA PRO A 85 -16.40 24.47 -16.01
C PRO A 85 -16.41 24.77 -17.51
N GLY A 86 -16.41 23.70 -18.31
CA GLY A 86 -16.76 23.77 -19.70
C GLY A 86 -18.15 24.40 -19.73
N THR A 87 -18.27 25.48 -20.48
CA THR A 87 -19.54 26.07 -20.86
C THR A 87 -20.53 24.96 -21.12
N VAL A 88 -21.54 24.85 -20.25
CA VAL A 88 -22.67 23.96 -20.47
C VAL A 88 -23.36 24.50 -21.70
N ASP A 89 -23.11 23.88 -22.85
CA ASP A 89 -23.85 24.16 -24.07
C ASP A 89 -25.23 23.49 -23.94
N VAL A 90 -26.11 24.20 -23.24
CA VAL A 90 -27.51 23.82 -22.92
C VAL A 90 -28.33 23.53 -24.18
N LEU A 91 -27.83 23.86 -25.39
CA LEU A 91 -28.52 23.64 -26.65
C LEU A 91 -28.19 22.30 -27.33
N SER A 92 -27.17 21.58 -26.86
CA SER A 92 -26.80 20.26 -27.39
C SER A 92 -27.49 19.08 -26.68
N ALA A 93 -28.12 19.33 -25.53
CA ALA A 93 -28.83 18.31 -24.73
C ALA A 93 -30.31 18.13 -25.13
N ALA A 94 -30.84 18.96 -26.04
CA ALA A 94 -32.25 18.96 -26.43
C ALA A 94 -32.59 18.14 -27.69
N SER A 95 -31.62 17.44 -28.31
CA SER A 95 -31.78 16.80 -29.62
C SER A 95 -31.64 15.27 -29.63
N ARG A 96 -31.81 14.59 -28.49
CA ARG A 96 -31.84 13.11 -28.44
C ARG A 96 -33.04 12.59 -27.65
N PRO A 97 -34.12 12.15 -28.32
CA PRO A 97 -35.16 11.38 -27.66
C PRO A 97 -34.76 9.89 -27.56
N ASP A 98 -35.26 9.25 -26.52
CA ASP A 98 -35.32 7.81 -26.25
C ASP A 98 -34.05 7.02 -25.90
N ARG A 99 -33.86 6.83 -24.59
CA ARG A 99 -33.93 5.47 -24.00
C ARG A 99 -34.25 5.56 -22.50
N ALA A 100 -35.51 5.27 -22.18
CA ALA A 100 -35.91 4.87 -20.84
C ALA A 100 -35.24 3.54 -20.47
N GLY A 101 -34.66 3.45 -19.27
CA GLY A 101 -34.09 2.20 -18.78
C GLY A 101 -33.24 2.37 -17.52
N THR A 102 -33.85 2.05 -16.37
CA THR A 102 -33.22 1.63 -15.11
C THR A 102 -32.33 2.65 -14.38
N VAL A 103 -32.93 3.29 -13.36
CA VAL A 103 -32.21 3.85 -12.22
C VAL A 103 -31.53 2.69 -11.48
N THR A 104 -30.20 2.62 -11.57
CA THR A 104 -29.38 1.82 -10.65
C THR A 104 -28.55 2.78 -9.81
N ASP A 105 -28.82 2.75 -8.51
CA ASP A 105 -28.08 3.44 -7.45
C ASP A 105 -26.60 3.05 -7.53
N ARG A 106 -25.72 4.01 -7.83
CA ARG A 106 -24.27 3.82 -7.86
C ARG A 106 -23.65 4.33 -6.57
N ARG A 107 -23.60 3.47 -5.56
CA ARG A 107 -22.61 3.55 -4.48
C ARG A 107 -21.47 2.57 -4.78
N PRO A 108 -20.22 3.02 -4.98
CA PRO A 108 -19.09 2.12 -5.15
C PRO A 108 -18.49 1.81 -3.78
N GLY A 109 -18.48 0.53 -3.39
CA GLY A 109 -17.76 0.09 -2.20
C GLY A 109 -18.37 -1.14 -1.55
N ILE A 110 -17.64 -2.24 -1.61
CA ILE A 110 -17.88 -3.52 -0.94
C ILE A 110 -19.02 -4.35 -1.58
N LEU A 111 -18.75 -4.89 -2.76
CA LEU A 111 -19.21 -6.24 -3.06
C LEU A 111 -18.33 -7.18 -2.22
N PRO A 112 -18.88 -8.12 -1.43
CA PRO A 112 -18.09 -9.21 -0.89
C PRO A 112 -17.36 -9.88 -2.07
N PRO A 113 -16.12 -10.38 -1.90
CA PRO A 113 -15.45 -11.09 -2.98
C PRO A 113 -16.41 -12.15 -3.48
N ALA A 114 -16.79 -12.05 -4.77
CA ALA A 114 -17.54 -13.11 -5.40
C ALA A 114 -16.71 -14.37 -5.20
N LEU A 115 -17.20 -15.28 -4.35
CA LEU A 115 -16.71 -16.64 -4.29
C LEU A 115 -16.54 -17.08 -5.75
N PRO A 116 -15.37 -17.61 -6.16
CA PRO A 116 -15.19 -18.03 -7.53
C PRO A 116 -16.39 -18.89 -7.91
N GLY A 117 -17.15 -18.40 -8.90
CA GLY A 117 -18.35 -19.06 -9.35
C GLY A 117 -18.02 -20.52 -9.61
N ARG A 118 -18.88 -21.41 -9.12
CA ARG A 118 -18.94 -22.79 -9.58
C ARG A 118 -19.18 -22.77 -11.10
N SER A 119 -18.10 -22.69 -11.88
CA SER A 119 -18.13 -22.87 -13.33
C SER A 119 -16.88 -23.61 -13.78
N ALA A 120 -16.86 -24.89 -13.46
CA ALA A 120 -16.55 -25.91 -14.45
C ALA A 120 -17.66 -26.94 -14.27
N GLY A 121 -18.37 -27.29 -15.33
CA GLY A 121 -19.35 -28.38 -15.29
C GLY A 121 -18.69 -29.54 -14.56
N ALA A 122 -19.22 -29.90 -13.38
CA ALA A 122 -18.65 -30.95 -12.58
C ALA A 122 -18.93 -32.25 -13.33
N ILE A 123 -17.97 -32.65 -14.16
CA ILE A 123 -17.95 -33.96 -14.78
C ILE A 123 -18.10 -34.96 -13.62
N PRO A 124 -19.16 -35.77 -13.60
CA PRO A 124 -19.35 -36.73 -12.53
C PRO A 124 -18.18 -37.71 -12.52
N LEU A 125 -17.63 -37.92 -11.33
CA LEU A 125 -16.41 -38.71 -11.11
C LEU A 125 -16.80 -40.09 -10.59
N TYR A 126 -16.51 -41.16 -11.33
CA TYR A 126 -17.02 -42.52 -11.09
C TYR A 126 -15.94 -43.60 -10.80
N GLY A 127 -14.75 -43.33 -10.24
CA GLY A 127 -13.71 -44.38 -10.05
C GLY A 127 -13.69 -44.95 -8.63
N PRO A 128 -13.02 -46.11 -8.36
CA PRO A 128 -12.70 -46.51 -6.99
C PRO A 128 -11.73 -45.48 -6.41
N LEU A 129 -12.31 -44.47 -5.77
CA LEU A 129 -11.53 -43.46 -5.08
C LEU A 129 -11.36 -43.91 -3.64
N GLU A 130 -10.14 -43.83 -3.14
CA GLU A 130 -9.85 -43.89 -1.71
C GLU A 130 -9.02 -42.68 -1.35
N LEU A 131 -9.37 -42.02 -0.25
CA LEU A 131 -8.43 -41.10 0.38
C LEU A 131 -7.27 -41.97 0.88
N PRO A 132 -6.02 -41.72 0.45
CA PRO A 132 -4.88 -42.41 1.04
C PRO A 132 -4.88 -42.14 2.56
N ALA A 133 -4.56 -43.17 3.35
CA ALA A 133 -4.58 -43.08 4.81
C ALA A 133 -3.58 -42.03 5.35
N VAL A 134 -2.58 -41.67 4.55
CA VAL A 134 -1.58 -40.63 4.81
C VAL A 134 -1.62 -39.65 3.64
N GLU A 135 -1.79 -38.35 3.92
CA GLU A 135 -1.62 -37.33 2.88
C GLU A 135 -0.16 -37.32 2.43
N ASP A 136 0.06 -37.42 1.11
CA ASP A 136 1.39 -37.24 0.54
C ASP A 136 1.82 -35.78 0.72
N GLU A 137 2.78 -35.57 1.63
CA GLU A 137 3.37 -34.25 1.88
C GLU A 137 4.15 -33.75 0.66
N GLY A 138 4.59 -34.63 -0.24
CA GLY A 138 5.47 -34.34 -1.36
C GLY A 138 6.93 -34.69 -1.08
N PRO A 139 7.83 -34.42 -2.05
CA PRO A 139 9.23 -34.83 -1.95
C PRO A 139 9.96 -34.12 -0.80
N GLU A 140 10.93 -34.81 -0.18
CA GLU A 140 11.67 -34.26 0.97
C GLU A 140 12.42 -32.96 0.65
N GLY A 141 12.90 -32.82 -0.60
CA GLY A 141 13.53 -31.61 -1.13
C GLY A 141 12.56 -30.58 -1.74
N GLY A 142 11.24 -30.77 -1.57
CA GLY A 142 10.23 -29.83 -2.03
C GLY A 142 10.28 -28.50 -1.26
N LEU A 143 9.87 -27.43 -1.92
CA LEU A 143 9.72 -26.10 -1.32
C LEU A 143 8.72 -26.19 -0.17
N THR A 144 9.05 -25.62 0.99
CA THR A 144 8.11 -25.50 2.12
C THR A 144 7.50 -24.10 2.16
N LEU A 145 6.37 -23.96 2.88
CA LEU A 145 5.70 -22.66 3.02
C LEU A 145 6.64 -21.61 3.64
N ASP A 146 7.40 -21.96 4.67
CA ASP A 146 8.33 -21.03 5.33
C ASP A 146 9.45 -20.57 4.38
N GLN A 147 9.99 -21.49 3.57
CA GLN A 147 10.96 -21.15 2.53
C GLN A 147 10.36 -20.24 1.46
N ALA A 148 9.10 -20.50 1.07
CA ALA A 148 8.37 -19.66 0.13
C ALA A 148 8.15 -18.24 0.69
N MET A 149 7.75 -18.12 1.96
CA MET A 149 7.60 -16.83 2.64
C MET A 149 8.92 -16.05 2.68
N ALA A 150 10.01 -16.71 3.07
CA ALA A 150 11.34 -16.11 3.08
C ALA A 150 11.82 -15.72 1.67
N SER A 151 11.41 -16.45 0.64
CA SER A 151 11.66 -16.08 -0.76
C SER A 151 10.89 -14.82 -1.13
N VAL A 152 9.58 -14.76 -0.88
CA VAL A 152 8.74 -13.58 -1.20
C VAL A 152 9.28 -12.32 -0.54
N ILE A 153 9.61 -12.37 0.75
CA ILE A 153 10.11 -11.19 1.47
C ILE A 153 11.42 -10.66 0.86
N ARG A 154 12.28 -11.54 0.33
CA ARG A 154 13.59 -11.16 -0.22
C ARG A 154 13.55 -10.79 -1.69
N SER A 155 12.76 -11.48 -2.51
CA SER A 155 12.86 -11.41 -3.97
C SER A 155 11.65 -10.82 -4.67
N ASN A 156 10.53 -10.61 -3.97
CA ASN A 156 9.29 -10.14 -4.62
C ASN A 156 9.45 -8.69 -5.14
N PRO A 157 9.30 -8.44 -6.46
CA PRO A 157 9.50 -7.12 -7.04
C PRO A 157 8.56 -6.05 -6.48
N GLN A 158 7.31 -6.39 -6.13
CA GLN A 158 6.35 -5.43 -5.59
C GLN A 158 6.77 -4.96 -4.19
N LEU A 159 7.27 -5.87 -3.36
CA LEU A 159 7.85 -5.51 -2.06
C LEU A 159 9.14 -4.72 -2.22
N MET A 160 10.00 -5.06 -3.19
CA MET A 160 11.23 -4.30 -3.45
C MET A 160 10.93 -2.86 -3.88
N VAL A 161 9.92 -2.63 -4.71
CA VAL A 161 9.48 -1.26 -5.09
C VAL A 161 9.01 -0.49 -3.87
N LYS A 162 8.16 -1.08 -3.03
CA LYS A 162 7.69 -0.45 -1.78
C LYS A 162 8.82 -0.19 -0.79
N PHE A 163 9.80 -1.10 -0.72
CA PHE A 163 10.97 -0.95 0.14
C PHE A 163 11.80 0.29 -0.23
N GLN A 164 11.88 0.67 -1.51
CA GLN A 164 12.59 1.87 -1.96
C GLN A 164 11.99 3.19 -1.42
N GLU A 165 10.78 3.19 -0.88
CA GLU A 165 10.22 4.36 -0.20
C GLU A 165 10.90 4.65 1.15
N LEU A 166 11.51 3.64 1.80
CA LEU A 166 12.25 3.82 3.06
C LEU A 166 13.54 4.65 2.89
N PRO A 167 14.49 4.31 1.98
CA PRO A 167 15.67 5.15 1.78
C PRO A 167 15.34 6.52 1.19
N LYS A 168 14.24 6.66 0.41
CA LYS A 168 13.73 7.98 0.01
C LYS A 168 13.29 8.80 1.22
N ALA A 169 12.55 8.20 2.15
CA ALA A 169 12.16 8.87 3.38
C ALA A 169 13.35 9.22 4.28
N GLU A 170 14.43 8.41 4.28
CA GLU A 170 15.69 8.78 4.94
C GLU A 170 16.37 9.98 4.28
N ALA A 171 16.36 10.05 2.95
CA ALA A 171 16.83 11.23 2.21
C ALA A 171 15.95 12.48 2.49
N ASP A 172 14.64 12.30 2.72
CA ASP A 172 13.75 13.39 3.14
C ASP A 172 14.09 13.86 4.55
N VAL A 173 14.43 12.95 5.49
CA VAL A 173 14.92 13.31 6.83
C VAL A 173 16.22 14.10 6.75
N LEU A 174 17.16 13.67 5.90
CA LEU A 174 18.40 14.40 5.65
C LEU A 174 18.09 15.81 5.12
N THR A 175 17.27 15.90 4.06
CA THR A 175 16.88 17.15 3.41
C THR A 175 16.18 18.11 4.39
N ALA A 176 15.32 17.58 5.25
CA ALA A 176 14.64 18.35 6.29
C ALA A 176 15.61 18.98 7.32
N GLY A 177 16.79 18.38 7.50
CA GLY A 177 17.83 18.86 8.42
C GLY A 177 18.85 19.82 7.81
N LEU A 178 18.81 20.03 6.49
CA LEU A 178 19.75 20.94 5.82
C LEU A 178 19.38 22.40 6.05
N TRP A 179 20.42 23.22 6.18
CA TRP A 179 20.29 24.66 6.23
C TRP A 179 20.07 25.20 4.81
N GLY A 180 19.41 26.36 4.71
CA GLY A 180 19.33 27.07 3.44
C GLY A 180 20.72 27.51 3.00
N ASN A 181 21.01 27.36 1.71
CA ASN A 181 22.26 27.85 1.13
C ASN A 181 22.32 29.38 1.28
N PRO A 182 23.52 29.95 1.49
CA PRO A 182 23.70 31.39 1.44
C PRO A 182 23.42 31.88 0.01
N LEU A 183 22.75 33.02 -0.10
CA LEU A 183 22.60 33.74 -1.35
C LEU A 183 23.78 34.71 -1.49
N VAL A 184 24.55 34.55 -2.55
CA VAL A 184 25.66 35.44 -2.90
C VAL A 184 25.20 36.32 -4.05
N PHE A 185 25.17 37.63 -3.82
CA PHE A 185 24.77 38.60 -4.81
C PHE A 185 25.88 39.62 -5.03
N ALA A 186 26.27 39.80 -6.29
CA ALA A 186 27.16 40.87 -6.71
C ALA A 186 26.35 41.96 -7.40
N SER A 187 26.48 43.21 -6.94
CA SER A 187 25.77 44.36 -7.49
C SER A 187 26.74 45.35 -8.13
N ALA A 188 26.23 46.04 -9.15
CA ALA A 188 26.84 47.21 -9.75
C ALA A 188 25.76 48.29 -9.83
N ASP A 189 25.88 49.28 -8.97
CA ASP A 189 24.88 50.33 -8.77
C ASP A 189 25.41 51.67 -9.28
N SER A 190 24.50 52.56 -9.64
CA SER A 190 24.82 53.93 -10.10
C SER A 190 25.82 53.98 -11.27
N VAL A 191 25.80 52.96 -12.14
CA VAL A 191 26.57 52.90 -13.38
C VAL A 191 26.03 53.96 -14.36
N PRO A 192 26.82 54.98 -14.74
CA PRO A 192 26.36 56.07 -15.58
C PRO A 192 26.07 55.61 -17.01
N TYR A 193 25.02 56.17 -17.59
CA TYR A 193 24.68 56.01 -19.01
C TYR A 193 24.89 57.35 -19.73
N GLY A 194 25.69 57.36 -20.80
CA GLY A 194 26.05 58.56 -21.57
C GLY A 194 27.43 59.14 -21.26
N GLN A 195 27.73 60.33 -21.78
CA GLN A 195 29.03 60.99 -21.60
C GLN A 195 29.15 61.63 -20.21
N TYR A 196 30.33 61.51 -19.60
CA TYR A 196 30.67 62.18 -18.34
C TYR A 196 30.50 63.70 -18.46
N SER A 197 29.82 64.32 -17.47
CA SER A 197 29.83 65.77 -17.32
C SER A 197 29.99 66.14 -15.84
N PRO A 198 30.54 67.31 -15.49
CA PRO A 198 30.62 67.77 -14.10
C PRO A 198 29.25 67.88 -13.40
N ARG A 199 28.15 67.91 -14.16
CA ARG A 199 26.76 67.89 -13.64
C ARG A 199 26.16 66.47 -13.55
N ARG A 200 26.83 65.48 -14.15
CA ARG A 200 26.47 64.05 -14.17
C ARG A 200 27.76 63.21 -14.10
N PRO A 201 28.50 63.28 -12.99
CA PRO A 201 29.79 62.61 -12.89
C PRO A 201 29.64 61.08 -12.86
N GLY A 202 28.51 60.58 -12.34
CA GLY A 202 28.18 59.15 -12.29
C GLY A 202 29.02 58.43 -11.24
N SER A 203 28.41 57.80 -10.25
CA SER A 203 29.13 57.17 -9.14
C SER A 203 29.02 55.66 -9.17
N ASN A 204 29.97 54.97 -9.80
CA ASN A 204 29.94 53.51 -9.85
C ASN A 204 30.14 52.94 -8.44
N SER A 205 29.20 52.12 -8.00
CA SER A 205 29.31 51.34 -6.77
C SER A 205 29.30 49.86 -7.12
N TYR A 206 30.26 49.10 -6.61
CA TYR A 206 30.30 47.64 -6.76
C TYR A 206 30.27 47.00 -5.38
N GLY A 207 29.50 45.92 -5.22
CA GLY A 207 29.40 45.23 -3.94
C GLY A 207 29.25 43.73 -4.10
N VAL A 208 29.82 42.97 -3.18
CA VAL A 208 29.53 41.53 -3.03
C VAL A 208 28.90 41.33 -1.67
N THR A 209 27.70 40.76 -1.64
CA THR A 209 26.91 40.58 -0.43
C THR A 209 26.49 39.13 -0.27
N PHE A 210 26.67 38.61 0.95
CA PHE A 210 26.23 37.30 1.38
C PHE A 210 24.97 37.46 2.24
N VAL A 211 23.93 36.70 1.93
CA VAL A 211 22.68 36.65 2.68
C VAL A 211 22.46 35.23 3.18
N GLN A 212 22.49 35.06 4.49
CA GLN A 212 22.27 33.76 5.12
C GLN A 212 20.98 33.77 5.93
N PRO A 213 20.02 32.85 5.66
CA PRO A 213 18.90 32.62 6.55
C PRO A 213 19.35 31.88 7.82
N PHE A 214 18.88 32.34 8.97
CA PHE A 214 19.06 31.70 10.27
C PHE A 214 17.73 31.20 10.81
N ASP A 215 17.72 29.95 11.26
CA ASP A 215 16.57 29.35 11.93
C ASP A 215 16.54 29.74 13.42
N VAL A 216 15.81 30.81 13.74
CA VAL A 216 15.63 31.29 15.12
C VAL A 216 14.48 30.55 15.83
N ASN A 217 13.53 29.99 15.07
CA ASN A 217 12.27 29.45 15.60
C ASN A 217 12.26 27.91 15.70
N GLY A 218 13.39 27.26 15.42
CA GLY A 218 13.53 25.80 15.48
C GLY A 218 12.76 25.06 14.37
N LYS A 219 12.57 25.70 13.22
CA LYS A 219 11.88 25.13 12.05
C LYS A 219 12.57 23.88 11.53
N ILE A 220 13.91 23.87 11.50
CA ILE A 220 14.70 22.72 11.06
C ILE A 220 14.42 21.53 11.97
N ARG A 221 14.46 21.72 13.30
CA ARG A 221 14.11 20.66 14.26
C ARG A 221 12.68 20.13 14.06
N ALA A 222 11.74 21.03 13.76
CA ALA A 222 10.35 20.68 13.43
C ALA A 222 10.24 19.79 12.19
N ARG A 223 10.91 20.20 11.11
CA ARG A 223 10.91 19.51 9.82
C ARG A 223 11.58 18.14 9.95
N ILE A 224 12.70 18.04 10.67
CA ILE A 224 13.34 16.76 10.99
C ILE A 224 12.36 15.84 11.73
N HIS A 225 11.70 16.33 12.79
CA HIS A 225 10.75 15.53 13.56
C HIS A 225 9.55 15.06 12.72
N LEU A 226 9.01 15.93 11.84
CA LEU A 226 7.97 15.54 10.89
C LEU A 226 8.47 14.46 9.91
N ALA A 227 9.65 14.64 9.32
CA ALA A 227 10.21 13.66 8.39
C ALA A 227 10.47 12.30 9.07
N GLN A 228 10.97 12.30 10.32
CA GLN A 228 11.18 11.08 11.10
C GLN A 228 9.87 10.35 11.41
N THR A 229 8.83 11.08 11.80
CA THR A 229 7.51 10.49 12.06
C THR A 229 6.86 9.96 10.79
N ALA A 230 7.00 10.66 9.65
CA ALA A 230 6.55 10.18 8.33
C ALA A 230 7.30 8.91 7.88
N ARG A 231 8.62 8.82 8.10
CA ARG A 231 9.40 7.60 7.85
C ARG A 231 8.89 6.42 8.68
N ASN A 232 8.57 6.65 9.97
CA ASN A 232 8.04 5.59 10.83
C ASN A 232 6.67 5.09 10.34
N VAL A 233 5.82 5.98 9.79
CA VAL A 233 4.56 5.58 9.12
C VAL A 233 4.86 4.67 7.94
N LEU A 234 5.78 5.05 7.05
CA LEU A 234 6.16 4.25 5.88
C LEU A 234 6.72 2.87 6.28
N GLN A 235 7.48 2.78 7.37
CA GLN A 235 7.96 1.50 7.89
C GLN A 235 6.81 0.57 8.29
N ALA A 236 5.80 1.09 9.01
CA ALA A 236 4.62 0.31 9.37
C ALA A 236 3.76 -0.05 8.15
N GLN A 237 3.63 0.85 7.16
CA GLN A 237 2.96 0.56 5.90
C GLN A 237 3.67 -0.52 5.07
N TYR A 238 5.01 -0.55 5.12
CA TYR A 238 5.79 -1.62 4.51
C TYR A 238 5.53 -2.97 5.20
N GLN A 239 5.46 -3.00 6.53
CA GLN A 239 5.08 -4.21 7.28
C GLN A 239 3.67 -4.71 6.89
N ASP A 240 2.72 -3.80 6.70
CA ASP A 240 1.38 -4.17 6.20
C ASP A 240 1.41 -4.69 4.77
N ALA A 241 2.22 -4.09 3.89
CA ALA A 241 2.42 -4.60 2.55
C ALA A 241 3.01 -6.02 2.56
N VAL A 242 3.97 -6.31 3.45
CA VAL A 242 4.49 -7.67 3.63
C VAL A 242 3.38 -8.62 4.07
N ARG A 243 2.55 -8.23 5.05
CA ARG A 243 1.40 -9.04 5.51
C ARG A 243 0.46 -9.40 4.36
N LEU A 244 0.09 -8.43 3.51
CA LEU A 244 -0.81 -8.64 2.37
C LEU A 244 -0.18 -9.50 1.26
N GLU A 245 1.12 -9.34 0.97
CA GLU A 245 1.80 -10.21 -0.01
C GLU A 245 1.97 -11.64 0.53
N LEU A 246 2.19 -11.80 1.84
CA LEU A 246 2.20 -13.11 2.46
C LEU A 246 0.80 -13.76 2.41
N GLU A 247 -0.29 -13.03 2.63
CA GLU A 247 -1.65 -13.56 2.44
C GLU A 247 -1.85 -14.09 1.01
N ARG A 248 -1.47 -13.30 -0.01
CA ARG A 248 -1.53 -13.71 -1.42
C ARG A 248 -0.70 -14.96 -1.69
N LEU A 249 0.50 -15.05 -1.12
CA LEU A 249 1.35 -16.24 -1.20
C LEU A 249 0.64 -17.46 -0.64
N HIS A 250 0.05 -17.38 0.55
CA HIS A 250 -0.59 -18.52 1.18
C HIS A 250 -1.83 -18.97 0.40
N VAL A 251 -2.63 -18.06 -0.18
CA VAL A 251 -3.73 -18.43 -1.08
C VAL A 251 -3.20 -19.17 -2.31
N ALA A 252 -2.17 -18.63 -2.98
CA ALA A 252 -1.56 -19.28 -4.13
C ALA A 252 -0.92 -20.63 -3.79
N TRP A 253 -0.34 -20.74 -2.58
CA TRP A 253 0.24 -21.96 -2.04
C TRP A 253 -0.81 -23.05 -1.85
N LEU A 254 -1.92 -22.71 -1.17
CA LEU A 254 -3.04 -23.64 -0.95
C LEU A 254 -3.71 -24.05 -2.26
N ASP A 255 -3.81 -23.13 -3.23
CA ASP A 255 -4.33 -23.45 -4.57
C ASP A 255 -3.43 -24.45 -5.30
N ALA A 256 -2.11 -24.28 -5.23
CA ALA A 256 -1.16 -25.19 -5.84
C ALA A 256 -1.13 -26.56 -5.15
N LEU A 257 -1.20 -26.58 -3.81
CA LEU A 257 -1.28 -27.81 -3.02
C LEU A 257 -2.59 -28.58 -3.28
N SER A 258 -3.71 -27.87 -3.35
CA SER A 258 -5.02 -28.43 -3.73
C SER A 258 -5.00 -28.99 -5.15
N ALA A 259 -4.40 -28.28 -6.10
CA ALA A 259 -4.28 -28.74 -7.48
C ALA A 259 -3.38 -29.99 -7.59
N ARG A 260 -2.25 -30.06 -6.86
CA ARG A 260 -1.39 -31.25 -6.76
C ARG A 260 -2.19 -32.46 -6.27
N THR A 261 -2.86 -32.29 -5.13
CA THR A 261 -3.65 -33.35 -4.50
C THR A 261 -4.80 -33.80 -5.42
N THR A 262 -5.39 -32.88 -6.18
CA THR A 262 -6.45 -33.19 -7.16
C THR A 262 -5.91 -34.00 -8.32
N MET A 263 -4.76 -33.62 -8.86
CA MET A 263 -4.08 -34.37 -9.92
C MET A 263 -3.72 -35.79 -9.45
N GLN A 264 -3.09 -35.95 -8.29
CA GLN A 264 -2.73 -37.27 -7.73
C GLN A 264 -3.96 -38.16 -7.52
N TYR A 265 -5.03 -37.57 -6.99
CA TYR A 265 -6.29 -38.27 -6.76
C TYR A 265 -6.94 -38.75 -8.06
N LEU A 266 -6.99 -37.90 -9.09
CA LEU A 266 -7.55 -38.27 -10.39
C LEU A 266 -6.67 -39.27 -11.15
N GLY A 267 -5.35 -39.21 -10.97
CA GLY A 267 -4.44 -40.23 -11.51
C GLY A 267 -4.67 -41.60 -10.88
N THR A 268 -4.90 -41.65 -9.56
CA THR A 268 -5.25 -42.90 -8.86
C THR A 268 -6.61 -43.43 -9.32
N SER A 269 -7.60 -42.53 -9.49
CA SER A 269 -8.91 -42.85 -10.08
C SER A 269 -8.78 -43.52 -11.44
N LEU A 270 -7.98 -42.92 -12.33
CA LEU A 270 -7.77 -43.39 -13.70
C LEU A 270 -7.19 -44.82 -13.72
N ASN A 271 -6.20 -45.09 -12.85
CA ASN A 271 -5.64 -46.44 -12.70
C ASN A 271 -6.69 -47.44 -12.20
N GLY A 272 -7.55 -47.02 -11.27
CA GLY A 272 -8.66 -47.84 -10.78
C GLY A 272 -9.68 -48.20 -11.86
N TYR A 273 -10.02 -47.26 -12.75
CA TYR A 273 -10.89 -47.54 -13.90
C TYR A 273 -10.24 -48.46 -14.91
N ALA A 274 -8.94 -48.30 -15.18
CA ALA A 274 -8.23 -49.18 -16.09
C ALA A 274 -8.27 -50.64 -15.60
N ALA A 275 -8.16 -50.86 -14.29
CA ALA A 275 -8.30 -52.18 -13.67
C ALA A 275 -9.75 -52.71 -13.76
N LEU A 276 -10.75 -51.87 -13.48
CA LEU A 276 -12.17 -52.24 -13.62
C LEU A 276 -12.51 -52.63 -15.07
N LEU A 277 -12.08 -51.82 -16.04
CA LEU A 277 -12.29 -52.09 -17.45
C LEU A 277 -11.66 -53.43 -17.89
N ALA A 278 -10.45 -53.74 -17.41
CA ALA A 278 -9.80 -55.01 -17.69
C ALA A 278 -10.63 -56.20 -17.17
N SER A 279 -11.18 -56.11 -15.95
CA SER A 279 -12.05 -57.14 -15.39
C SER A 279 -13.37 -57.32 -16.15
N ILE A 280 -14.01 -56.21 -16.55
CA ILE A 280 -15.27 -56.25 -17.31
C ILE A 280 -15.03 -56.84 -18.71
N ARG A 281 -13.94 -56.47 -19.40
CA ARG A 281 -13.55 -57.07 -20.69
C ARG A 281 -13.41 -58.58 -20.61
N GLU A 282 -12.79 -59.10 -19.55
CA GLU A 282 -12.66 -60.54 -19.31
C GLU A 282 -14.03 -61.20 -19.10
N GLN A 283 -14.89 -60.59 -18.29
CA GLN A 283 -16.23 -61.11 -18.00
C GLN A 283 -17.17 -61.10 -19.21
N VAL A 284 -17.10 -60.08 -20.07
CA VAL A 284 -17.84 -60.00 -21.33
C VAL A 284 -17.34 -61.05 -22.32
N THR A 285 -16.01 -61.28 -22.39
CA THR A 285 -15.44 -62.36 -23.22
C THR A 285 -15.95 -63.74 -22.79
N ARG A 286 -16.20 -63.92 -21.48
CA ARG A 286 -16.80 -65.13 -20.90
C ARG A 286 -18.33 -65.16 -20.96
N GLN A 287 -18.98 -64.16 -21.58
CA GLN A 287 -20.44 -64.01 -21.68
C GLN A 287 -21.17 -63.95 -20.33
N ILE A 288 -20.48 -63.53 -19.26
CA ILE A 288 -21.03 -63.42 -17.91
C ILE A 288 -21.82 -62.11 -17.74
N VAL A 289 -21.41 -61.07 -18.47
CA VAL A 289 -21.89 -59.68 -18.31
C VAL A 289 -22.21 -59.11 -19.70
N PRO A 290 -23.24 -58.26 -19.86
CA PRO A 290 -23.63 -57.71 -21.16
C PRO A 290 -22.58 -56.74 -21.73
N ALA A 291 -22.53 -56.61 -23.05
CA ALA A 291 -21.63 -55.67 -23.74
C ALA A 291 -21.89 -54.19 -23.36
N SER A 292 -23.10 -53.84 -22.93
CA SER A 292 -23.42 -52.49 -22.45
C SER A 292 -22.60 -52.05 -21.23
N ASP A 293 -22.17 -53.01 -20.41
CA ASP A 293 -21.36 -52.74 -19.21
C ASP A 293 -19.92 -52.42 -19.60
N LEU A 294 -19.43 -53.00 -20.71
CA LEU A 294 -18.15 -52.64 -21.31
C LEU A 294 -18.17 -51.21 -21.84
N ASP A 295 -19.17 -50.85 -22.65
CA ASP A 295 -19.31 -49.49 -23.18
C ASP A 295 -19.38 -48.45 -22.04
N THR A 296 -20.12 -48.78 -20.97
CA THR A 296 -20.21 -47.94 -19.78
C THR A 296 -18.84 -47.75 -19.13
N ALA A 297 -18.07 -48.82 -18.94
CA ALA A 297 -16.74 -48.76 -18.34
C ALA A 297 -15.73 -47.95 -19.20
N GLU A 298 -15.80 -48.09 -20.52
CA GLU A 298 -14.96 -47.33 -21.45
C GLU A 298 -15.26 -45.83 -21.39
N ILE A 299 -16.54 -45.44 -21.42
CA ILE A 299 -16.95 -44.04 -21.25
C ILE A 299 -16.40 -43.46 -19.93
N GLN A 300 -16.43 -44.24 -18.85
CA GLN A 300 -15.94 -43.78 -17.55
C GLN A 300 -14.42 -43.60 -17.50
N GLN A 301 -13.67 -44.49 -18.15
CA GLN A 301 -12.22 -44.34 -18.26
C GLN A 301 -11.85 -43.08 -19.04
N GLU A 302 -12.47 -42.85 -20.21
CA GLU A 302 -12.21 -41.67 -21.03
C GLU A 302 -12.58 -40.37 -20.30
N THR A 303 -13.72 -40.38 -19.60
CA THR A 303 -14.14 -39.25 -18.76
C THR A 303 -13.13 -38.95 -17.66
N ALA A 304 -12.57 -39.99 -17.03
CA ALA A 304 -11.54 -39.85 -16.00
C ALA A 304 -10.20 -39.37 -16.57
N ALA A 305 -9.84 -39.80 -17.78
CA ALA A 305 -8.63 -39.37 -18.48
C ALA A 305 -8.67 -37.86 -18.76
N VAL A 306 -9.78 -37.37 -19.33
CA VAL A 306 -10.00 -35.93 -19.57
C VAL A 306 -9.91 -35.14 -18.26
N ALA A 307 -10.58 -35.61 -17.19
CA ALA A 307 -10.52 -34.95 -15.89
C ALA A 307 -9.09 -34.88 -15.30
N HIS A 308 -8.29 -35.94 -15.49
CA HIS A 308 -6.90 -35.98 -15.06
C HIS A 308 -6.02 -35.00 -15.86
N GLU A 309 -6.16 -34.94 -17.19
CA GLU A 309 -5.43 -33.98 -18.04
C GLU A 309 -5.76 -32.52 -17.68
N GLU A 310 -7.03 -32.22 -17.39
CA GLU A 310 -7.43 -30.91 -16.87
C GLU A 310 -6.74 -30.61 -15.53
N ALA A 311 -6.66 -31.59 -14.62
CA ALA A 311 -6.05 -31.40 -13.31
C ALA A 311 -4.53 -31.19 -13.41
N VAL A 312 -3.84 -31.89 -14.30
CA VAL A 312 -2.42 -31.64 -14.63
C VAL A 312 -2.24 -30.20 -15.12
N THR A 313 -3.12 -29.74 -16.01
CA THR A 313 -3.09 -28.37 -16.53
C THR A 313 -3.34 -27.34 -15.43
N ARG A 314 -4.33 -27.56 -14.55
CA ARG A 314 -4.61 -26.70 -13.39
C ARG A 314 -3.43 -26.64 -12.42
N TYR A 315 -2.75 -27.77 -12.18
CA TYR A 315 -1.55 -27.78 -11.33
C TYR A 315 -0.40 -26.97 -11.93
N ARG A 316 -0.11 -27.14 -13.23
CA ARG A 316 0.89 -26.30 -13.93
C ARG A 316 0.54 -24.81 -13.88
N GLN A 317 -0.73 -24.45 -14.06
CA GLN A 317 -1.18 -23.06 -13.93
C GLN A 317 -0.99 -22.51 -12.51
N ALA A 318 -1.29 -23.30 -11.48
CA ALA A 318 -1.08 -22.92 -10.09
C ALA A 318 0.42 -22.73 -9.77
N LYS A 319 1.30 -23.63 -10.25
CA LYS A 319 2.77 -23.49 -10.16
C LYS A 319 3.25 -22.19 -10.80
N LYS A 320 2.73 -21.84 -11.98
CA LYS A 320 3.07 -20.58 -12.67
C LYS A 320 2.64 -19.35 -11.89
N ARG A 321 1.43 -19.35 -11.29
CA ARG A 321 0.98 -18.25 -10.41
C ARG A 321 1.87 -18.10 -9.18
N LEU A 322 2.24 -19.22 -8.56
CA LEU A 322 3.16 -19.23 -7.42
C LEU A 322 4.56 -18.73 -7.81
N ALA A 323 5.08 -19.15 -8.96
CA ALA A 323 6.37 -18.72 -9.47
C ALA A 323 6.48 -17.19 -9.63
N VAL A 324 5.40 -16.52 -10.06
CA VAL A 324 5.33 -15.05 -10.14
C VAL A 324 5.55 -14.40 -8.78
N LEU A 325 4.88 -14.91 -7.72
CA LEU A 325 5.03 -14.36 -6.37
C LEU A 325 6.43 -14.59 -5.79
N LEU A 326 7.03 -15.75 -6.09
CA LEU A 326 8.39 -16.13 -5.69
C LEU A 326 9.49 -15.47 -6.53
N ASN A 327 9.12 -14.72 -7.58
CA ASN A 327 10.03 -14.17 -8.57
C ASN A 327 10.91 -15.24 -9.25
N ILE A 328 10.33 -16.41 -9.54
CA ILE A 328 10.97 -17.51 -10.26
C ILE A 328 10.65 -17.35 -11.76
N PRO A 329 11.64 -17.45 -12.67
CA PRO A 329 11.40 -17.36 -14.10
C PRO A 329 10.36 -18.38 -14.58
N PRO A 330 9.45 -18.02 -15.52
CA PRO A 330 8.39 -18.93 -15.99
C PRO A 330 8.92 -20.28 -16.52
N ALA A 331 10.10 -20.30 -17.12
CA ALA A 331 10.75 -21.51 -17.61
C ALA A 331 11.11 -22.53 -16.50
N ARG A 332 11.26 -22.08 -15.24
CA ARG A 332 11.54 -22.92 -14.08
C ARG A 332 10.30 -23.20 -13.22
N ALA A 333 9.15 -22.61 -13.56
CA ALA A 333 7.92 -22.78 -12.78
C ALA A 333 7.45 -24.24 -12.73
N ASP A 334 7.62 -24.97 -13.84
CA ASP A 334 7.23 -26.38 -13.93
C ASP A 334 8.12 -27.31 -13.10
N ALA A 335 9.29 -26.86 -12.64
CA ALA A 335 10.20 -27.62 -11.78
C ALA A 335 9.92 -27.44 -10.27
N ILE A 336 9.00 -26.57 -9.89
CA ILE A 336 8.67 -26.31 -8.47
C ILE A 336 7.93 -27.52 -7.89
N GLU A 337 8.53 -28.23 -6.97
CA GLU A 337 7.83 -29.24 -6.17
C GLU A 337 7.52 -28.69 -4.80
N LEU A 338 6.28 -28.89 -4.36
CA LEU A 338 5.78 -28.39 -3.07
C LEU A 338 5.95 -29.46 -2.00
N ARG A 339 6.15 -29.03 -0.76
CA ARG A 339 6.12 -29.86 0.44
C ARG A 339 5.13 -29.29 1.45
N GLY A 340 4.14 -30.09 1.85
CA GLY A 340 3.12 -29.75 2.82
C GLY A 340 1.84 -30.58 2.66
N ALA A 341 1.01 -30.56 3.69
CA ALA A 341 -0.28 -31.25 3.75
C ALA A 341 -1.44 -30.22 3.84
N VAL A 342 -2.61 -30.59 3.32
CA VAL A 342 -3.80 -29.71 3.42
C VAL A 342 -4.47 -29.91 4.77
N ARG A 343 -4.45 -31.13 5.32
CA ARG A 343 -5.04 -31.39 6.63
C ARG A 343 -4.29 -30.68 7.74
N ASP A 344 -5.03 -30.12 8.70
CA ASP A 344 -4.47 -29.46 9.87
C ASP A 344 -4.69 -30.25 11.15
N LEU A 345 -3.61 -30.37 11.93
CA LEU A 345 -3.60 -31.01 13.25
C LEU A 345 -3.15 -30.04 14.35
N ALA A 346 -3.06 -28.74 14.04
CA ALA A 346 -2.65 -27.74 15.01
C ALA A 346 -3.71 -27.57 16.12
N PRO A 347 -3.30 -27.13 17.32
CA PRO A 347 -4.24 -26.76 18.36
C PRO A 347 -5.15 -25.61 17.90
N PRO A 348 -6.36 -25.51 18.44
CA PRO A 348 -7.26 -24.40 18.12
C PRO A 348 -6.64 -23.07 18.55
N PRO A 349 -6.98 -21.96 17.85
CA PRO A 349 -6.51 -20.64 18.21
C PRO A 349 -7.08 -20.17 19.56
N PRO A 350 -6.49 -19.13 20.17
CA PRO A 350 -7.05 -18.42 21.31
C PRO A 350 -8.51 -17.95 21.07
N PRO A 351 -9.27 -17.64 22.13
CA PRO A 351 -10.64 -17.13 22.00
C PRO A 351 -10.68 -15.80 21.24
N ALA A 352 -11.82 -15.53 20.57
CA ALA A 352 -11.98 -14.37 19.69
C ALA A 352 -11.65 -13.03 20.36
N GLU A 353 -12.03 -12.84 21.62
CA GLU A 353 -11.72 -11.62 22.40
C GLU A 353 -10.21 -11.38 22.53
N GLU A 354 -9.44 -12.45 22.72
CA GLU A 354 -7.99 -12.37 22.79
C GLU A 354 -7.38 -12.07 21.41
N LEU A 355 -7.91 -12.67 20.34
CA LEU A 355 -7.50 -12.38 18.97
C LEU A 355 -7.73 -10.91 18.61
N VAL A 356 -8.88 -10.34 19.00
CA VAL A 356 -9.19 -8.91 18.80
C VAL A 356 -8.19 -8.03 19.54
N ARG A 357 -7.87 -8.35 20.79
CA ARG A 357 -6.87 -7.61 21.57
C ARG A 357 -5.48 -7.66 20.91
N ILE A 358 -5.06 -8.82 20.43
CA ILE A 358 -3.79 -8.97 19.71
C ILE A 358 -3.80 -8.11 18.44
N ALA A 359 -4.87 -8.17 17.65
CA ALA A 359 -5.01 -7.41 16.41
C ALA A 359 -4.95 -5.89 16.66
N LEU A 360 -5.70 -5.40 17.65
CA LEU A 360 -5.68 -3.98 18.02
C LEU A 360 -4.31 -3.49 18.49
N CYS A 361 -3.40 -4.37 18.94
CA CYS A 361 -2.06 -4.00 19.35
C CYS A 361 -1.01 -4.17 18.25
N GLN A 362 -1.11 -5.22 17.44
CA GLN A 362 0.00 -5.67 16.59
C GLN A 362 -0.25 -5.47 15.08
N ARG A 363 -1.49 -5.24 14.66
CA ARG A 363 -1.83 -5.18 13.22
C ARG A 363 -1.12 -3.99 12.54
N PRO A 364 -0.29 -4.23 11.51
CA PRO A 364 0.59 -3.19 10.95
C PRO A 364 -0.12 -1.97 10.33
N ASP A 365 -1.28 -2.16 9.69
CA ASP A 365 -2.09 -1.07 9.13
C ASP A 365 -2.61 -0.12 10.23
N LEU A 366 -3.07 -0.66 11.36
CA LEU A 366 -3.53 0.13 12.50
C LEU A 366 -2.36 0.86 13.18
N VAL A 367 -1.22 0.19 13.32
CA VAL A 367 0.01 0.81 13.81
C VAL A 367 0.43 1.97 12.90
N ALA A 368 0.39 1.79 11.57
CA ALA A 368 0.70 2.83 10.60
C ALA A 368 -0.23 4.05 10.74
N ASN A 369 -1.54 3.83 10.90
CA ASN A 369 -2.50 4.92 11.07
C ASN A 369 -2.33 5.67 12.40
N ARG A 370 -2.04 4.95 13.50
CA ARG A 370 -1.71 5.57 14.79
C ARG A 370 -0.42 6.39 14.74
N LEU A 371 0.61 5.90 14.04
CA LEU A 371 1.81 6.68 13.74
C LEU A 371 1.49 7.88 12.83
N GLY A 372 0.51 7.74 11.94
CA GLY A 372 -0.02 8.82 11.11
C GLY A 372 -0.56 9.99 11.93
N VAL A 373 -1.26 9.72 13.04
CA VAL A 373 -1.70 10.78 13.98
C VAL A 373 -0.50 11.53 14.56
N ARG A 374 0.59 10.83 14.92
CA ARG A 374 1.83 11.46 15.41
C ARG A 374 2.50 12.32 14.35
N SER A 375 2.53 11.85 13.10
CA SER A 375 3.01 12.63 11.95
C SER A 375 2.16 13.87 11.69
N ALA A 376 0.84 13.75 11.74
CA ALA A 376 -0.08 14.89 11.60
C ALA A 376 0.12 15.93 12.72
N LEU A 377 0.33 15.49 13.97
CA LEU A 377 0.67 16.38 15.10
C LEU A 377 2.02 17.07 14.91
N ALA A 378 3.03 16.35 14.40
CA ALA A 378 4.32 16.94 14.06
C ALA A 378 4.18 18.01 12.95
N ASN A 379 3.29 17.79 11.99
CA ASN A 379 3.01 18.80 10.96
C ASN A 379 2.35 20.05 11.56
N VAL A 380 1.45 19.92 12.55
CA VAL A 380 0.92 21.09 13.27
C VAL A 380 2.05 21.91 13.92
N ASP A 381 3.05 21.25 14.52
CA ASP A 381 4.22 21.93 15.11
C ASP A 381 5.06 22.66 14.05
N VAL A 382 5.28 22.05 12.88
CA VAL A 382 5.90 22.71 11.72
C VAL A 382 5.11 23.96 11.33
N GLN A 383 3.79 23.85 11.13
CA GLN A 383 2.96 24.99 10.72
C GLN A 383 2.91 26.10 11.77
N ARG A 384 2.99 25.75 13.06
CA ARG A 384 3.08 26.72 14.16
C ARG A 384 4.42 27.46 14.18
N ARG A 385 5.53 26.80 13.85
CA ARG A 385 6.85 27.46 13.73
C ARG A 385 6.96 28.32 12.47
N GLU A 386 6.28 27.95 11.39
CA GLU A 386 6.19 28.77 10.17
C GLU A 386 5.38 30.06 10.35
N ARG A 387 4.71 30.26 11.49
CA ARG A 387 4.11 31.54 11.86
C ARG A 387 5.11 32.69 11.86
N PHE A 388 6.36 32.41 12.27
CA PHE A 388 7.41 33.41 12.38
C PHE A 388 8.40 33.25 11.21
N PRO A 389 8.53 34.25 10.34
CA PRO A 389 9.49 34.24 9.23
C PRO A 389 10.94 34.10 9.72
N ASP A 390 11.81 33.64 8.82
CA ASP A 390 13.24 33.50 9.12
C ASP A 390 13.91 34.87 9.28
N VAL A 391 14.97 34.89 10.08
CA VAL A 391 15.84 36.06 10.26
C VAL A 391 17.03 35.91 9.31
N PHE A 392 17.33 36.95 8.55
CA PHE A 392 18.43 36.95 7.61
C PHE A 392 19.55 37.82 8.14
N ALA A 393 20.78 37.30 8.10
CA ALA A 393 21.97 38.12 8.28
C ALA A 393 22.55 38.44 6.91
N LEU A 394 22.87 39.71 6.73
CA LEU A 394 23.51 40.29 5.57
C LEU A 394 24.95 40.63 5.93
N TYR A 395 25.89 40.21 5.10
CA TYR A 395 27.29 40.58 5.23
C TYR A 395 27.86 40.97 3.87
N THR A 396 28.32 42.21 3.75
CA THR A 396 28.97 42.78 2.57
C THR A 396 30.44 42.97 2.93
N PRO A 397 31.30 41.96 2.69
CA PRO A 397 32.73 42.06 3.02
C PRO A 397 33.45 43.10 2.15
N TYR A 398 32.95 43.37 0.95
CA TYR A 398 33.55 44.30 0.02
C TYR A 398 32.49 45.12 -0.71
N GLY A 399 32.53 46.43 -0.50
CA GLY A 399 31.82 47.43 -1.30
C GLY A 399 32.81 48.51 -1.72
N TYR A 400 32.88 48.81 -3.01
CA TYR A 400 33.68 49.91 -3.56
C TYR A 400 32.76 51.00 -4.10
N ASN A 401 33.00 52.25 -3.70
CA ASN A 401 32.32 53.41 -4.25
C ASN A 401 33.35 54.35 -4.88
N ALA A 402 33.18 54.66 -6.17
CA ALA A 402 34.08 55.55 -6.89
C ALA A 402 34.04 57.00 -6.39
N ASN A 403 32.98 57.41 -5.68
CA ASN A 403 32.80 58.76 -5.12
C ASN A 403 32.96 59.91 -6.16
N ASN A 404 32.62 59.66 -7.42
CA ASN A 404 32.81 60.64 -8.51
C ASN A 404 31.93 61.89 -8.36
N ASP A 405 30.92 61.86 -7.49
CA ASP A 405 29.98 62.96 -7.27
C ASP A 405 30.63 64.23 -6.68
N THR A 406 31.82 64.13 -6.09
CA THR A 406 32.57 65.27 -5.55
C THR A 406 33.90 65.45 -6.31
N PRO A 407 34.12 66.59 -6.98
CA PRO A 407 35.38 66.86 -7.67
C PRO A 407 36.59 66.76 -6.71
N GLY A 408 37.50 65.83 -6.99
CA GLY A 408 38.70 65.58 -6.18
C GLY A 408 38.57 64.49 -5.09
N ALA A 409 37.40 63.85 -4.95
CA ALA A 409 37.25 62.68 -4.07
C ALA A 409 37.92 61.44 -4.67
N SER A 410 38.55 60.62 -3.83
CA SER A 410 39.06 59.31 -4.20
C SER A 410 38.02 58.22 -3.88
N GLY A 411 38.02 57.16 -4.68
CA GLY A 411 37.19 55.99 -4.42
C GLY A 411 37.52 55.35 -3.07
N ALA A 412 36.50 54.84 -2.39
CA ALA A 412 36.63 54.24 -1.07
C ALA A 412 36.07 52.82 -1.04
N THR A 413 36.77 51.93 -0.33
CA THR A 413 36.27 50.60 0.01
C THR A 413 35.57 50.63 1.37
N SER A 414 34.53 49.81 1.51
CA SER A 414 33.68 49.71 2.69
C SER A 414 33.26 48.26 2.92
N TRP A 415 32.83 47.97 4.14
CA TRP A 415 32.15 46.73 4.49
C TRP A 415 30.84 47.07 5.20
N GLY A 416 29.89 46.14 5.18
CA GLY A 416 28.58 46.32 5.79
C GLY A 416 28.09 45.01 6.42
N ALA A 417 27.30 45.14 7.47
CA ALA A 417 26.57 44.03 8.05
C ALA A 417 25.19 44.51 8.48
N GLY A 418 24.19 43.63 8.39
CA GLY A 418 22.83 43.94 8.78
C GLY A 418 22.06 42.67 9.14
N VAL A 419 20.98 42.84 9.91
CA VAL A 419 20.03 41.78 10.20
C VAL A 419 18.65 42.29 9.83
N PHE A 420 17.89 41.49 9.10
CA PHE A 420 16.52 41.83 8.76
C PHE A 420 15.59 40.62 8.96
N ALA A 421 14.37 40.91 9.37
CA ALA A 421 13.35 39.91 9.62
C ALA A 421 11.97 40.47 9.26
N THR A 422 11.09 39.62 8.73
CA THR A 422 9.71 40.02 8.45
C THR A 422 8.86 39.88 9.71
N VAL A 423 8.16 40.95 10.11
CA VAL A 423 7.24 40.91 11.27
C VAL A 423 5.84 40.46 10.80
N PRO A 424 5.32 39.30 11.25
CA PRO A 424 4.05 38.75 10.76
C PRO A 424 2.84 39.43 11.43
N LEU A 425 2.47 40.62 10.96
CA LEU A 425 1.33 41.37 11.50
C LEU A 425 -0.02 40.77 11.05
N PHE A 426 -0.20 40.57 9.74
CA PHE A 426 -1.47 40.13 9.12
C PHE A 426 -1.50 38.63 8.80
N ASN A 427 -0.40 38.10 8.24
CA ASN A 427 -0.27 36.69 7.91
C ASN A 427 0.63 36.00 8.94
N ARG A 428 0.00 35.22 9.82
CA ARG A 428 0.64 34.43 10.89
C ARG A 428 0.55 32.94 10.58
N ASN A 429 0.40 32.58 9.31
CA ASN A 429 0.15 31.21 8.86
C ASN A 429 -1.17 30.59 9.41
N GLN A 430 -2.15 31.43 9.79
CA GLN A 430 -3.34 30.99 10.53
C GLN A 430 -4.20 29.97 9.77
N GLY A 431 -4.23 30.02 8.43
CA GLY A 431 -4.97 29.08 7.60
C GLY A 431 -4.35 27.68 7.59
N ASN A 432 -3.04 27.59 7.37
CA ASN A 432 -2.33 26.31 7.33
C ASN A 432 -2.28 25.64 8.71
N ILE A 433 -2.18 26.42 9.80
CA ILE A 433 -2.29 25.89 11.16
C ILE A 433 -3.67 25.23 11.37
N ARG A 434 -4.76 25.93 11.04
CA ARG A 434 -6.13 25.38 11.16
C ARG A 434 -6.33 24.15 10.29
N ARG A 435 -5.76 24.14 9.08
CA ARG A 435 -5.79 22.99 8.18
C ARG A 435 -5.08 21.78 8.79
N ALA A 436 -3.86 21.95 9.28
CA ALA A 436 -3.09 20.88 9.92
C ALA A 436 -3.82 20.35 11.18
N GLU A 437 -4.43 21.23 11.98
CA GLU A 437 -5.25 20.82 13.14
C GLU A 437 -6.47 20.00 12.72
N ARG A 438 -7.14 20.36 11.62
CA ARG A 438 -8.23 19.54 11.06
C ARG A 438 -7.75 18.21 10.49
N ASN A 439 -6.55 18.17 9.90
CA ASN A 439 -5.95 16.91 9.44
C ASN A 439 -5.71 15.95 10.62
N VAL A 440 -5.24 16.43 11.78
CA VAL A 440 -5.12 15.59 12.99
C VAL A 440 -6.46 14.98 13.38
N HIS A 441 -7.53 15.78 13.45
CA HIS A 441 -8.87 15.28 13.76
C HIS A 441 -9.37 14.27 12.73
N GLN A 442 -9.13 14.52 11.45
CA GLN A 442 -9.48 13.57 10.39
C GLN A 442 -8.74 12.24 10.57
N THR A 443 -7.42 12.26 10.81
CA THR A 443 -6.64 11.03 11.01
C THR A 443 -7.07 10.28 12.27
N GLN A 444 -7.47 10.97 13.34
CA GLN A 444 -8.03 10.33 14.54
C GLN A 444 -9.34 9.59 14.25
N LEU A 445 -10.23 10.18 13.45
CA LEU A 445 -11.47 9.53 13.01
C LEU A 445 -11.18 8.33 12.10
N GLU A 446 -10.20 8.46 11.20
CA GLU A 446 -9.74 7.35 10.34
C GLU A 446 -9.21 6.18 11.19
N VAL A 447 -8.45 6.44 12.27
CA VAL A 447 -8.01 5.40 13.23
C VAL A 447 -9.19 4.74 13.92
N SER A 448 -10.14 5.51 14.45
CA SER A 448 -11.31 4.95 15.16
C SER A 448 -12.19 4.08 14.23
N GLY A 449 -12.37 4.51 12.98
CA GLY A 449 -13.04 3.71 11.95
C GLY A 449 -12.29 2.42 11.64
N LEU A 450 -10.97 2.49 11.50
CA LEU A 450 -10.14 1.31 11.27
C LEU A 450 -10.15 0.35 12.46
N GLU A 451 -10.13 0.84 13.70
CA GLU A 451 -10.25 0.00 14.90
C GLU A 451 -11.55 -0.82 14.88
N SER A 452 -12.67 -0.17 14.54
CA SER A 452 -13.97 -0.84 14.43
C SER A 452 -13.98 -1.88 13.30
N GLN A 453 -13.35 -1.57 12.17
CA GLN A 453 -13.19 -2.50 11.05
C GLN A 453 -12.32 -3.71 11.42
N VAL A 454 -11.20 -3.51 12.12
CA VAL A 454 -10.31 -4.58 12.57
C VAL A 454 -11.05 -5.53 13.51
N VAL A 455 -11.84 -5.01 14.45
CA VAL A 455 -12.68 -5.84 15.34
C VAL A 455 -13.62 -6.72 14.52
N ALA A 456 -14.39 -6.14 13.59
CA ALA A 456 -15.33 -6.88 12.76
C ALA A 456 -14.65 -7.92 11.85
N GLU A 457 -13.47 -7.61 11.28
CA GLU A 457 -12.70 -8.54 10.45
C GLU A 457 -12.19 -9.74 11.25
N VAL A 458 -11.70 -9.52 12.47
CA VAL A 458 -11.21 -10.60 13.34
C VAL A 458 -12.36 -11.47 13.84
N GLU A 459 -13.47 -10.88 14.27
CA GLU A 459 -14.67 -11.63 14.69
C GLU A 459 -15.24 -12.46 13.53
N GLY A 460 -15.32 -11.88 12.33
CA GLY A 460 -15.76 -12.58 11.12
C GLY A 460 -14.83 -13.74 10.75
N ALA A 461 -13.51 -13.53 10.80
CA ALA A 461 -12.54 -14.57 10.52
C ALA A 461 -12.58 -15.70 11.58
N ALA A 462 -12.78 -15.37 12.85
CA ALA A 462 -12.90 -16.35 13.93
C ALA A 462 -14.17 -17.20 13.78
N LEU A 463 -15.29 -16.60 13.39
CA LEU A 463 -16.54 -17.31 13.11
C LEU A 463 -16.40 -18.25 11.90
N GLU A 464 -15.76 -17.79 10.83
CA GLU A 464 -15.50 -18.61 9.64
C GLU A 464 -14.56 -19.78 9.96
N TYR A 465 -13.54 -19.56 10.80
CA TYR A 465 -12.68 -20.63 11.32
C TYR A 465 -13.48 -21.66 12.13
N ALA A 466 -14.29 -21.22 13.10
CA ALA A 466 -15.07 -22.11 13.94
C ALA A 466 -16.07 -22.94 13.12
N SER A 467 -16.77 -22.30 12.17
CA SER A 467 -17.75 -22.98 11.30
C SER A 467 -17.09 -23.98 10.36
N SER A 468 -15.95 -23.64 9.75
CA SER A 468 -15.22 -24.54 8.86
C SER A 468 -14.59 -25.72 9.63
N ARG A 469 -14.09 -25.50 10.85
CA ARG A 469 -13.59 -26.58 11.73
C ARG A 469 -14.70 -27.57 12.08
N ALA A 470 -15.85 -27.07 12.50
CA ALA A 470 -17.02 -27.91 12.80
C ALA A 470 -17.50 -28.70 11.57
N ALA A 471 -17.40 -28.11 10.37
CA ALA A 471 -17.71 -28.80 9.13
C ALA A 471 -16.72 -29.95 8.86
N VAL A 472 -15.40 -29.72 8.98
CA VAL A 472 -14.37 -30.76 8.86
C VAL A 472 -14.68 -31.92 9.82
N ASP A 473 -14.90 -31.62 11.11
CA ASP A 473 -15.21 -32.63 12.13
C ASP A 473 -16.45 -33.46 11.80
N ARG A 474 -17.49 -32.81 11.25
CA ARG A 474 -18.74 -33.49 10.85
C ARG A 474 -18.54 -34.41 9.65
N PHE A 475 -17.76 -33.98 8.66
CA PHE A 475 -17.43 -34.82 7.50
C PHE A 475 -16.61 -36.05 7.94
N GLU A 476 -15.56 -35.84 8.73
CA GLU A 476 -14.68 -36.93 9.21
C GLU A 476 -15.45 -37.96 10.05
N ARG A 477 -16.28 -37.51 11.01
CA ARG A 477 -16.94 -38.43 11.96
C ARG A 477 -18.21 -39.08 11.41
N ALA A 478 -19.04 -38.34 10.68
CA ALA A 478 -20.38 -38.80 10.31
C ALA A 478 -20.54 -39.18 8.84
N ILE A 479 -20.02 -38.37 7.92
CA ILE A 479 -20.32 -38.52 6.48
C ILE A 479 -19.38 -39.53 5.84
N LEU A 480 -18.07 -39.36 5.97
CA LEU A 480 -17.08 -40.20 5.28
C LEU A 480 -17.16 -41.66 5.72
N THR A 481 -17.34 -41.92 7.02
CA THR A 481 -17.49 -43.27 7.57
C THR A 481 -18.71 -44.00 6.98
N ARG A 482 -19.85 -43.30 6.83
CA ARG A 482 -21.08 -43.88 6.26
C ARG A 482 -20.99 -44.06 4.76
N ALA A 483 -20.46 -43.06 4.05
CA ALA A 483 -20.25 -43.13 2.61
C ALA A 483 -19.33 -44.29 2.24
N ARG A 484 -18.24 -44.51 3.02
CA ARG A 484 -17.33 -45.64 2.83
C ARG A 484 -18.05 -46.97 3.01
N ARG A 485 -18.81 -47.13 4.10
CA ARG A 485 -19.59 -48.35 4.36
C ARG A 485 -20.58 -48.66 3.23
N VAL A 486 -21.33 -47.66 2.76
CA VAL A 486 -22.31 -47.85 1.67
C VAL A 486 -21.62 -48.32 0.39
N ARG A 487 -20.51 -47.69 0.00
CA ARG A 487 -19.71 -48.11 -1.15
C ARG A 487 -19.21 -49.56 -0.99
N ASP A 488 -18.65 -49.91 0.17
CA ASP A 488 -18.07 -51.22 0.42
C ASP A 488 -19.11 -52.34 0.42
N ASP A 489 -20.30 -52.07 0.96
CA ASP A 489 -21.42 -53.01 0.95
C ASP A 489 -21.91 -53.23 -0.49
N LYS A 490 -22.03 -52.16 -1.30
CA LYS A 490 -22.43 -52.23 -2.71
C LYS A 490 -21.39 -52.92 -3.59
N HIS A 491 -20.10 -52.69 -3.33
CA HIS A 491 -19.01 -53.42 -3.97
C HIS A 491 -19.10 -54.93 -3.68
N ARG A 492 -19.40 -55.31 -2.44
CA ARG A 492 -19.55 -56.73 -2.05
C ARG A 492 -20.71 -57.41 -2.77
N LEU A 493 -21.87 -56.75 -2.86
CA LEU A 493 -23.05 -57.27 -3.56
C LEU A 493 -22.83 -57.37 -5.08
N TYR A 494 -22.10 -56.43 -5.67
CA TYR A 494 -21.67 -56.54 -7.06
C TYR A 494 -20.72 -57.72 -7.26
N ALA A 495 -19.73 -57.89 -6.39
CA ALA A 495 -18.77 -58.99 -6.46
C ALA A 495 -19.42 -60.38 -6.26
N SER A 496 -20.52 -60.48 -5.50
CA SER A 496 -21.31 -61.71 -5.36
C SER A 496 -22.33 -61.93 -6.49
N GLY A 497 -22.51 -60.95 -7.39
CA GLY A 497 -23.48 -61.00 -8.48
C GLY A 497 -24.93 -60.71 -8.06
N GLU A 498 -25.16 -60.26 -6.82
CA GLU A 498 -26.48 -59.94 -6.28
C GLU A 498 -27.00 -58.57 -6.74
N GLU A 499 -26.11 -57.64 -7.12
CA GLU A 499 -26.46 -56.35 -7.72
C GLU A 499 -25.69 -56.09 -9.01
N GLY A 500 -26.30 -55.32 -9.92
CA GLY A 500 -25.69 -54.94 -11.19
C GLY A 500 -24.59 -53.89 -11.04
N LEU A 501 -23.69 -53.83 -12.03
CA LEU A 501 -22.56 -52.90 -12.10
C LEU A 501 -22.99 -51.43 -11.91
N VAL A 502 -24.11 -51.04 -12.52
CA VAL A 502 -24.65 -49.67 -12.44
C VAL A 502 -24.92 -49.25 -10.99
N THR A 503 -25.42 -50.16 -10.14
CA THR A 503 -25.70 -49.86 -8.73
C THR A 503 -24.41 -49.60 -7.95
N TYR A 504 -23.38 -50.41 -8.19
CA TYR A 504 -22.05 -50.17 -7.62
C TYR A 504 -21.43 -48.86 -8.12
N LEU A 505 -21.48 -48.58 -9.43
CA LEU A 505 -20.95 -47.34 -10.01
C LEU A 505 -21.65 -46.09 -9.45
N ASN A 506 -22.96 -46.17 -9.19
CA ASN A 506 -23.70 -45.09 -8.54
C ASN A 506 -23.25 -44.89 -7.08
N ALA A 507 -23.13 -45.98 -6.30
CA ALA A 507 -22.63 -45.89 -4.92
C ALA A 507 -21.19 -45.36 -4.85
N GLN A 508 -20.37 -45.74 -5.82
CA GLN A 508 -19.02 -45.22 -5.98
C GLN A 508 -19.03 -43.72 -6.31
N ARG A 509 -19.88 -43.27 -7.24
CA ARG A 509 -20.07 -41.85 -7.55
C ARG A 509 -20.47 -41.04 -6.31
N ASP A 510 -21.41 -41.52 -5.52
CA ASP A 510 -21.89 -40.83 -4.31
C ASP A 510 -20.77 -40.72 -3.25
N TYR A 511 -19.96 -41.77 -3.11
CA TYR A 511 -18.76 -41.74 -2.28
C TYR A 511 -17.75 -40.71 -2.79
N ASN A 512 -17.49 -40.69 -4.10
CA ASN A 512 -16.56 -39.78 -4.74
C ASN A 512 -16.98 -38.31 -4.55
N GLU A 513 -18.27 -38.04 -4.67
CA GLU A 513 -18.85 -36.72 -4.41
C GLU A 513 -18.69 -36.31 -2.94
N SER A 514 -18.86 -37.25 -2.00
CA SER A 514 -18.63 -37.01 -0.57
C SER A 514 -17.17 -36.67 -0.27
N ILE A 515 -16.21 -37.35 -0.91
CA ILE A 515 -14.77 -37.07 -0.76
C ILE A 515 -14.42 -35.71 -1.35
N ARG A 516 -14.96 -35.37 -2.52
CA ARG A 516 -14.80 -34.04 -3.12
C ARG A 516 -15.32 -32.95 -2.19
N ALA A 517 -16.53 -33.11 -1.66
CA ALA A 517 -17.12 -32.16 -0.72
C ALA A 517 -16.28 -32.01 0.56
N TYR A 518 -15.76 -33.11 1.10
CA TYR A 518 -14.84 -33.06 2.24
C TYR A 518 -13.57 -32.27 1.93
N ARG A 519 -12.95 -32.49 0.77
CA ARG A 519 -11.75 -31.76 0.35
C ARG A 519 -12.01 -30.26 0.17
N ASP A 520 -13.14 -29.89 -0.41
CA ASP A 520 -13.55 -28.49 -0.52
C ASP A 520 -13.69 -27.84 0.87
N VAL A 521 -14.25 -28.57 1.85
CA VAL A 521 -14.35 -28.12 3.24
C VAL A 521 -12.97 -28.03 3.92
N LEU A 522 -12.06 -28.97 3.67
CA LEU A 522 -10.70 -28.95 4.18
C LEU A 522 -9.90 -27.73 3.66
N ILE A 523 -10.01 -27.44 2.36
CA ILE A 523 -9.38 -26.27 1.73
C ILE A 523 -9.99 -24.99 2.29
N ARG A 524 -11.32 -24.93 2.45
CA ARG A 524 -12.01 -23.82 3.09
C ARG A 524 -11.51 -23.59 4.52
N HIS A 525 -11.35 -24.66 5.29
CA HIS A 525 -10.80 -24.58 6.64
C HIS A 525 -9.38 -24.02 6.64
N ARG A 526 -8.47 -24.54 5.79
CA ARG A 526 -7.12 -23.99 5.66
C ARG A 526 -7.09 -22.52 5.24
N ARG A 527 -7.97 -22.10 4.32
CA ARG A 527 -8.11 -20.69 3.94
C ARG A 527 -8.61 -19.84 5.10
N SER A 528 -9.54 -20.34 5.92
CA SER A 528 -10.02 -19.62 7.11
C SER A 528 -8.92 -19.43 8.17
N MET A 529 -8.04 -20.43 8.35
CA MET A 529 -6.88 -20.32 9.24
C MET A 529 -5.93 -19.20 8.79
N LEU A 530 -5.66 -19.15 7.48
CA LEU A 530 -4.88 -18.08 6.89
C LEU A 530 -5.55 -16.72 7.06
N ALA A 531 -6.84 -16.62 6.73
CA ALA A 531 -7.60 -15.39 6.86
C ALA A 531 -7.57 -14.89 8.32
N LEU A 532 -7.61 -15.79 9.29
CA LEU A 532 -7.47 -15.46 10.71
C LEU A 532 -6.09 -14.89 11.04
N ASN A 533 -5.00 -15.55 10.60
CA ASN A 533 -3.64 -15.02 10.77
C ASN A 533 -3.51 -13.62 10.16
N THR A 534 -4.04 -13.42 8.96
CA THR A 534 -3.99 -12.12 8.27
C THR A 534 -4.83 -11.07 8.99
N ALA A 535 -6.04 -11.42 9.45
CA ALA A 535 -6.95 -10.50 10.15
C ALA A 535 -6.35 -10.02 11.48
N VAL A 536 -5.67 -10.91 12.22
CA VAL A 536 -5.00 -10.56 13.47
C VAL A 536 -3.67 -9.84 13.21
N GLY A 537 -3.03 -10.08 12.06
CA GLY A 537 -1.78 -9.45 11.69
C GLY A 537 -0.53 -10.14 12.25
N THR A 538 -0.70 -11.32 12.85
CA THR A 538 0.38 -12.20 13.31
C THR A 538 0.08 -13.65 13.01
N ARG A 539 1.13 -14.47 12.90
CA ARG A 539 0.99 -15.92 12.67
C ARG A 539 0.69 -16.60 13.99
N ILE A 540 -0.56 -16.99 14.18
CA ILE A 540 -1.05 -17.72 15.36
C ILE A 540 -1.19 -19.20 15.03
N LEU A 541 -1.56 -19.48 13.79
CA LEU A 541 -1.74 -20.81 13.23
C LEU A 541 -0.67 -21.10 12.17
N PRO A 542 -0.28 -22.37 11.97
CA PRO A 542 0.78 -22.75 11.03
C PRO A 542 0.43 -22.49 9.57
#